data_AF-A0A815CIE3-F1
#
_entry.id   AF-A0A815CIE3-F1
#
_cell.length_a   1.000
_cell.length_b   1.000
_cell.length_c   1.000
_cell.angle_alpha   90.00
_cell.angle_beta   90.00
_cell.angle_gamma   90.00
#
_symmetry.space_group_name_H-M   'P 1'
#
loop_
_entity.id
_entity.type
_entity.pdbx_description
1 polymer ?
#
loop_
_entity_poly.entity_id
_entity_poly.type
_entity_poly.pdbx_seq_one_letter_code
_entity_poly.pdbx_strand_id
1 'polypeptide(L)'
;MSIDELEYLKSNIGGSFSTNGFLSTSKNFHVAGSFFSGAANTNQSKPFVFEITVNGSNLQNTIFVDIGTYNGCYNELEILFNIGSIFKIEIIY
;
A
#
# COMPACT_ATOMS: atom_id res chain seq x y z
N MET A 1 6.88 -3.48 9.87
CA MET A 1 6.51 -4.85 9.51
C MET A 1 7.50 -5.77 10.19
N SER A 2 7.02 -6.82 10.86
CA SER A 2 7.94 -7.78 11.50
C SER A 2 8.75 -8.53 10.44
N ILE A 3 9.93 -9.04 10.83
CA ILE A 3 10.75 -9.86 9.92
C ILE A 3 9.99 -11.11 9.48
N ASP A 4 9.25 -11.76 10.37
CA ASP A 4 8.49 -12.98 10.04
C ASP A 4 7.39 -12.70 8.99
N GLU A 5 6.68 -11.57 9.12
CA GLU A 5 5.70 -11.13 8.11
C GLU A 5 6.38 -10.84 6.76
N LEU A 6 7.56 -10.21 6.78
CA LEU A 6 8.31 -9.91 5.55
C LEU A 6 8.77 -11.19 4.85
N GLU A 7 9.30 -12.16 5.60
CA GLU A 7 9.69 -13.46 5.04
C GLU A 7 8.47 -14.25 4.53
N TYR A 8 7.34 -14.16 5.22
CA TYR A 8 6.08 -14.72 4.72
C TYR A 8 5.68 -14.09 3.37
N LEU A 9 5.73 -12.76 3.24
CA LEU A 9 5.43 -12.09 1.97
C LEU A 9 6.40 -12.49 0.85
N LYS A 10 7.71 -12.61 1.15
CA LYS A 10 8.72 -13.08 0.18
C LYS A 10 8.45 -14.49 -0.30
N SER A 11 8.05 -15.40 0.59
CA SER A 11 7.70 -16.78 0.22
C SER A 11 6.42 -16.88 -0.62
N ASN A 12 5.60 -15.82 -0.62
CA ASN A 12 4.34 -15.73 -1.35
C ASN A 12 4.41 -14.77 -2.56
N ILE A 13 5.60 -14.50 -3.10
CA ILE A 13 5.73 -13.79 -4.39
C ILE A 13 4.95 -14.55 -5.47
N GLY A 14 4.16 -13.81 -6.26
CA GLY A 14 3.20 -14.35 -7.22
C GLY A 14 1.81 -14.60 -6.64
N GLY A 15 1.70 -14.71 -5.31
CA GLY A 15 0.45 -14.81 -4.57
C GLY A 15 -0.30 -13.49 -4.45
N SER A 16 -1.38 -13.49 -3.68
CA SER A 16 -2.19 -12.29 -3.43
C SER A 16 -2.49 -12.12 -1.95
N PHE A 17 -2.62 -10.88 -1.52
CA PHE A 17 -3.10 -10.54 -0.19
C PHE A 17 -4.25 -9.53 -0.28
N SER A 18 -5.00 -9.39 0.80
CA SER A 18 -6.05 -8.38 0.92
C SER A 18 -5.96 -7.71 2.28
N THR A 19 -6.55 -6.52 2.38
CA THR A 19 -6.64 -5.77 3.62
C THR A 19 -8.03 -5.91 4.24
N ASN A 20 -8.07 -6.07 5.57
CA ASN A 20 -9.31 -6.16 6.33
C ASN A 20 -9.98 -4.80 6.59
N GLY A 21 -9.42 -3.72 6.04
CA GLY A 21 -9.91 -2.36 6.15
C GLY A 21 -9.65 -1.58 4.86
N PHE A 22 -10.07 -0.31 4.84
CA PHE A 22 -9.65 0.60 3.80
C PHE A 22 -8.13 0.72 3.79
N LEU A 23 -7.55 0.80 2.61
CA LEU A 23 -6.12 1.00 2.45
C LEU A 23 -5.88 2.39 1.88
N SER A 24 -5.44 3.30 2.76
CA SER A 24 -4.99 4.65 2.41
C SER A 24 -3.59 4.59 1.81
N THR A 25 -3.42 5.20 0.64
CA THR A 25 -2.13 5.28 -0.06
C THR A 25 -1.93 6.67 -0.63
N SER A 26 -0.71 7.02 -1.04
CA SER A 26 -0.44 8.30 -1.72
C SER A 26 0.11 8.06 -3.12
N LYS A 27 -0.28 8.92 -4.07
CA LYS A 27 0.37 8.99 -5.39
C LYS A 27 1.82 9.47 -5.33
N ASN A 28 2.25 10.05 -4.21
CA ASN A 28 3.57 10.65 -4.06
C ASN A 28 4.40 9.85 -3.05
N PHE A 29 5.54 9.32 -3.52
CA PHE A 29 6.46 8.54 -2.70
C PHE A 29 6.98 9.31 -1.47
N HIS A 30 7.24 10.61 -1.59
CA HIS A 30 7.72 11.42 -0.46
C HIS A 30 6.65 11.57 0.63
N VAL A 31 5.40 11.76 0.23
CA VAL A 31 4.25 11.79 1.14
C VAL A 31 4.05 10.42 1.78
N ALA A 32 4.07 9.34 0.99
CA ALA A 32 4.02 7.96 1.51
C ALA A 32 5.17 7.71 2.52
N GLY A 33 6.36 8.22 2.20
CA GLY A 33 7.57 8.26 3.01
C GLY A 33 7.36 8.83 4.40
N SER A 34 6.56 9.91 4.49
CA SER A 34 6.34 10.61 5.75
C SER A 34 5.59 9.77 6.79
N PHE A 35 4.72 8.83 6.37
CA PHE A 35 3.91 8.00 7.28
C PHE A 35 4.73 6.98 8.08
N PHE A 36 5.94 6.65 7.64
CA PHE A 36 6.87 5.81 8.38
C PHE A 36 8.17 6.54 8.75
N SER A 37 8.16 7.88 8.68
CA SER A 37 9.25 8.70 9.21
C SER A 37 9.41 8.44 10.71
N GLY A 38 10.62 8.07 11.13
CA GLY A 38 10.89 7.68 12.52
C GLY A 38 10.49 6.23 12.88
N ALA A 39 10.03 5.43 11.92
CA ALA A 39 9.79 4.00 12.16
C ALA A 39 11.08 3.28 12.58
N ALA A 40 10.98 2.46 13.62
CA ALA A 40 12.12 1.76 14.18
C ALA A 40 12.65 0.71 13.18
N ASN A 41 13.92 0.86 12.81
CA ASN A 41 14.67 -0.14 12.05
C ASN A 41 15.41 -1.02 13.04
N THR A 42 14.81 -2.16 13.39
CA THR A 42 15.34 -3.08 14.40
C THR A 42 15.64 -4.46 13.78
N ASN A 43 16.15 -5.37 14.60
CA ASN A 43 16.31 -6.77 14.21
C ASN A 43 14.96 -7.52 14.13
N GLN A 44 13.88 -6.94 14.67
CA GLN A 44 12.55 -7.56 14.70
C GLN A 44 11.57 -6.93 13.72
N SER A 45 11.81 -5.68 13.29
CA SER A 45 10.94 -4.96 12.36
C SER A 45 11.74 -4.06 11.43
N LYS A 46 11.29 -3.98 10.18
CA LYS A 46 11.84 -3.07 9.17
C LYS A 46 10.75 -2.09 8.68
N PRO A 47 11.12 -0.83 8.40
CA PRO A 47 10.29 0.05 7.60
C PRO A 47 10.19 -0.54 6.18
N PHE A 48 9.01 -0.45 5.59
CA PHE A 48 8.75 -0.97 4.25
C PHE A 48 7.77 -0.04 3.53
N VAL A 49 7.88 0.02 2.20
CA VAL A 49 6.99 0.78 1.34
C VAL A 49 6.38 -0.16 0.32
N PHE A 50 5.06 -0.12 0.19
CA PHE A 50 4.37 -0.79 -0.90
C PHE A 50 4.26 0.16 -2.09
N GLU A 51 4.83 -0.26 -3.21
CA GLU A 51 4.56 0.36 -4.51
C GLU A 51 3.42 -0.41 -5.18
N ILE A 52 2.34 0.29 -5.51
CA ILE A 52 1.12 -0.32 -6.05
C ILE A 52 0.92 0.22 -7.46
N THR A 53 0.96 -0.70 -8.43
CA THR A 53 0.58 -0.39 -9.81
C THR A 53 -0.85 -0.84 -10.05
N VAL A 54 -1.67 0.04 -10.61
CA VAL A 54 -3.07 -0.27 -10.95
C VAL A 54 -3.26 -0.09 -12.45
N ASN A 55 -3.67 -1.15 -13.14
CA ASN A 55 -4.11 -1.07 -14.53
C ASN A 55 -5.64 -0.96 -14.58
N GLY A 56 -6.15 0.26 -14.71
CA GLY A 56 -7.57 0.56 -14.74
C GLY A 56 -8.34 -0.18 -15.86
N SER A 57 -7.67 -0.57 -16.93
CA SER A 57 -8.28 -1.26 -18.07
C SER A 57 -8.83 -2.66 -17.73
N ASN A 58 -8.31 -3.27 -16.66
CA ASN A 58 -8.67 -4.63 -16.24
C ASN A 58 -9.69 -4.67 -15.09
N LEU A 59 -10.12 -3.50 -14.61
CA LEU A 59 -11.02 -3.43 -13.46
C LEU A 59 -12.48 -3.49 -13.92
N GLN A 60 -13.20 -4.50 -13.45
CA GLN A 60 -14.64 -4.60 -13.68
C GLN A 60 -15.46 -3.69 -12.77
N ASN A 61 -14.91 -3.33 -11.60
CA ASN A 61 -15.54 -2.47 -10.61
C ASN A 61 -14.55 -1.42 -10.10
N THR A 62 -15.06 -0.26 -9.69
CA THR A 62 -14.27 0.75 -8.98
C THR A 62 -13.94 0.26 -7.58
N ILE A 63 -12.69 -0.13 -7.36
CA ILE A 63 -12.19 -0.62 -6.06
C ILE A 63 -11.34 0.42 -5.31
N PHE A 64 -11.13 1.59 -5.90
CA PHE A 64 -10.41 2.70 -5.29
C PHE A 64 -10.95 4.04 -5.77
N VAL A 65 -10.70 5.09 -5.00
CA VAL A 65 -11.07 6.47 -5.32
C VAL A 65 -9.92 7.42 -5.01
N ASP A 66 -9.71 8.41 -5.88
CA ASP A 66 -8.82 9.54 -5.61
C ASP A 66 -9.54 10.53 -4.70
N ILE A 67 -9.16 10.55 -3.42
CA ILE A 67 -9.76 11.45 -2.43
C ILE A 67 -8.92 12.70 -2.17
N GLY A 68 -7.69 12.73 -2.67
CA GLY A 68 -6.84 13.93 -2.66
C GLY A 68 -7.43 15.09 -3.49
N THR A 69 -8.38 14.82 -4.38
CA THR A 69 -9.10 15.84 -5.15
C THR A 69 -10.32 16.42 -4.41
N TYR A 70 -10.71 15.87 -3.26
CA TYR A 70 -11.82 16.40 -2.47
C TYR A 70 -11.37 17.66 -1.73
N ASN A 71 -12.27 18.64 -1.65
CA ASN A 71 -11.97 19.93 -1.03
C ASN A 71 -11.54 19.75 0.44
N GLY A 72 -10.34 20.23 0.78
CA GLY A 72 -9.78 20.18 2.14
C GLY A 72 -8.67 19.14 2.37
N CYS A 73 -8.42 18.22 1.42
CA CYS A 73 -7.45 17.12 1.56
C CYS A 73 -6.29 17.19 0.53
N TYR A 74 -5.76 18.38 0.26
CA TYR A 74 -4.84 18.60 -0.88
C TYR A 74 -3.41 18.08 -0.71
N ASN A 75 -2.98 17.76 0.52
CA ASN A 75 -1.56 17.53 0.79
C ASN A 75 -1.14 16.05 0.70
N GLU A 76 -2.07 15.12 0.93
CA GLU A 76 -1.71 13.70 1.01
C GLU A 76 -1.77 12.99 -0.36
N LEU A 77 -2.42 13.60 -1.35
CA LEU A 77 -2.60 13.03 -2.70
C LEU A 77 -3.15 11.59 -2.61
N GLU A 78 -4.12 11.41 -1.71
CA GLU A 78 -4.55 10.10 -1.25
C GLU A 78 -5.38 9.35 -2.29
N ILE A 79 -5.03 8.08 -2.49
CA ILE A 79 -5.86 7.07 -3.15
C ILE A 79 -6.35 6.12 -2.07
N LEU A 80 -7.66 6.00 -1.93
CA LEU A 80 -8.28 5.13 -0.94
C LEU A 80 -8.83 3.89 -1.62
N PHE A 81 -8.29 2.73 -1.27
CA PHE A 81 -8.79 1.43 -1.72
C PHE A 81 -9.85 0.90 -0.78
N ASN A 82 -10.89 0.28 -1.34
CA ASN A 82 -12.01 -0.28 -0.59
C ASN A 82 -11.59 -1.49 0.25
N ILE A 83 -12.38 -1.79 1.28
CA ILE A 83 -12.22 -2.99 2.10
C ILE A 83 -12.27 -4.23 1.21
N GLY A 84 -11.37 -5.18 1.43
CA GLY A 84 -11.30 -6.42 0.64
C GLY A 84 -10.65 -6.24 -0.73
N SER A 85 -9.99 -5.11 -1.00
CA SER A 85 -9.13 -4.96 -2.18
C SER A 85 -8.03 -6.02 -2.16
N ILE A 86 -7.82 -6.68 -3.31
CA ILE A 86 -6.85 -7.76 -3.47
C ILE A 86 -5.67 -7.24 -4.29
N PHE A 87 -4.46 -7.48 -3.79
CA PHE A 87 -3.21 -7.08 -4.41
C PHE A 87 -2.34 -8.30 -4.68
N LYS A 88 -1.74 -8.37 -5.87
CA LYS A 88 -0.75 -9.40 -6.20
C LYS A 88 0.63 -8.94 -5.75
N ILE A 89 1.39 -9.84 -5.14
CA ILE A 89 2.79 -9.59 -4.78
C ILE A 89 3.65 -9.90 -6.00
N GLU A 90 4.23 -8.89 -6.65
CA GLU A 90 5.07 -9.10 -7.83
C GLU A 90 6.54 -9.30 -7.46
N ILE A 91 7.08 -8.42 -6.61
CA ILE A 91 8.49 -8.43 -6.21
C ILE A 91 8.66 -7.77 -4.84
N ILE A 92 9.71 -8.15 -4.12
CA ILE A 92 10.16 -7.55 -2.86
C ILE A 92 11.68 -7.39 -2.94
N TYR A 93 12.18 -6.20 -2.59
CA TYR A 93 13.61 -5.84 -2.60
C TYR A 93 14.23 -5.94 -1.20
#